data_AF-A0A1S8C7Z0-F1
#
_entry.id   AF-A0A1S8C7Z0-F1
#
_cell.length_a   1.000
_cell.length_b   1.000
_cell.length_c   1.000
_cell.angle_alpha   90.00
_cell.angle_beta   90.00
_cell.angle_gamma   90.00
#
_symmetry.space_group_name_H-M   'P 1'
#
loop_
_entity.id
_entity.type
_entity.pdbx_description
1 polymer ?
#
loop_
_entity_poly.entity_id
_entity_poly.type
_entity_poly.pdbx_seq_one_letter_code
_entity_poly.pdbx_strand_id
1 'polypeptide(L)'
;MTGLLWATAVLPAAVGALLCVLGRRPTGRRCRPGVATAAAVLALSVPVALGRPATTVPFLPGAPFGLAVDALAAVVLPAVAAVALLVLVFSAGDTGAPYQAARARFTGLMLLFTAAVAVTVTASTLPTLLFAWEVMGATSYALIGFRWQEEHRVGAGLTAFLTTRTADLGLYLAAGAALAGGAGLALDELA
;
A
#
# COMPACT_ATOMS: atom_id res chain seq x y z
N MET A 1 -13.36 14.21 -8.67
CA MET A 1 -12.27 13.30 -9.09
C MET A 1 -11.25 13.07 -7.97
N THR A 2 -10.82 14.10 -7.25
CA THR A 2 -9.93 13.95 -6.06
C THR A 2 -10.48 13.03 -4.96
N GLY A 3 -11.79 13.03 -4.71
CA GLY A 3 -12.40 12.05 -3.79
C GLY A 3 -12.25 10.59 -4.22
N LEU A 4 -12.21 10.31 -5.53
CA LEU A 4 -11.98 8.96 -6.04
C LEU A 4 -10.52 8.53 -5.85
N LEU A 5 -9.57 9.47 -6.01
CA LEU A 5 -8.15 9.25 -5.73
C LEU A 5 -7.91 8.91 -4.25
N TRP A 6 -8.56 9.62 -3.33
CA TRP A 6 -8.51 9.23 -1.92
C TRP A 6 -9.15 7.87 -1.67
N ALA A 7 -10.27 7.57 -2.32
CA ALA A 7 -10.94 6.27 -2.18
C ALA A 7 -10.05 5.09 -2.63
N THR A 8 -9.17 5.24 -3.62
CA THR A 8 -8.26 4.16 -4.05
C THR A 8 -7.27 3.74 -2.97
N ALA A 9 -6.94 4.62 -2.01
CA ALA A 9 -6.06 4.31 -0.89
C ALA A 9 -6.83 4.05 0.42
N VAL A 10 -7.81 4.89 0.75
CA VAL A 10 -8.51 4.84 2.05
C VAL A 10 -9.42 3.63 2.15
N LEU A 11 -10.12 3.25 1.07
CA LEU A 11 -11.02 2.08 1.08
C LEU A 11 -10.27 0.78 1.42
N PRO A 12 -9.18 0.39 0.71
CA PRO A 12 -8.44 -0.81 1.08
C PRO A 12 -7.73 -0.66 2.43
N ALA A 13 -7.27 0.53 2.82
CA ALA A 13 -6.67 0.73 4.14
C ALA A 13 -7.68 0.45 5.28
N ALA A 14 -8.87 1.03 5.19
CA ALA A 14 -9.92 0.89 6.21
C ALA A 14 -10.42 -0.55 6.32
N VAL A 15 -10.75 -1.18 5.18
CA VAL A 15 -11.19 -2.59 5.18
C VAL A 15 -10.06 -3.51 5.62
N GLY A 16 -8.83 -3.24 5.20
CA GLY A 16 -7.65 -4.01 5.58
C GLY A 16 -7.40 -3.98 7.09
N ALA A 17 -7.38 -2.79 7.69
CA ALA A 17 -7.24 -2.62 9.13
C ALA A 17 -8.37 -3.31 9.90
N LEU A 18 -9.61 -3.16 9.43
CA LEU A 18 -10.77 -3.83 10.04
C LEU A 18 -10.65 -5.36 10.01
N LEU A 19 -10.21 -5.93 8.89
CA LEU A 19 -9.99 -7.38 8.77
C LEU A 19 -8.85 -7.87 9.65
N CYS A 20 -7.79 -7.09 9.82
CA CYS A 20 -6.69 -7.39 10.73
C CYS A 20 -7.14 -7.41 12.21
N VAL A 21 -7.98 -6.45 12.63
CA VAL A 21 -8.48 -6.35 14.01
C VAL A 21 -9.57 -7.39 14.29
N LEU A 22 -10.54 -7.54 13.39
CA LEU A 22 -11.67 -8.45 13.59
C LEU A 22 -11.35 -9.91 13.26
N GLY A 23 -10.26 -10.17 12.54
CA GLY A 23 -9.89 -11.46 11.94
C GLY A 23 -9.66 -12.64 12.88
N ARG A 24 -9.76 -12.45 14.20
CA ARG A 24 -9.63 -13.51 15.22
C ARG A 24 -10.79 -14.52 15.26
N ARG A 25 -11.89 -14.29 14.53
CA ARG A 25 -13.06 -15.20 14.54
C ARG A 25 -13.11 -16.07 13.26
N PRO A 26 -13.12 -17.41 13.39
CA PRO A 26 -13.08 -18.33 12.26
C PRO A 26 -14.44 -18.30 11.55
N THR A 27 -14.56 -17.56 10.46
CA THR A 27 -15.78 -17.61 9.62
C THR A 27 -15.41 -17.51 8.15
N GLY A 28 -15.69 -18.58 7.41
CA GLY A 28 -15.37 -18.74 5.97
C GLY A 28 -16.01 -17.70 5.04
N ARG A 29 -16.92 -16.84 5.53
CA ARG A 29 -17.56 -15.77 4.72
C ARG A 29 -16.74 -14.48 4.58
N ARG A 30 -15.61 -14.34 5.29
CA ARG A 30 -14.82 -13.09 5.36
C ARG A 30 -13.84 -12.81 4.21
N CYS A 31 -13.71 -13.69 3.20
CA CYS A 31 -12.93 -13.37 1.99
C CYS A 31 -13.67 -12.46 1.00
N ARG A 32 -15.02 -12.52 0.99
CA ARG A 32 -15.87 -11.70 0.12
C ARG A 32 -15.59 -10.19 0.24
N PRO A 33 -15.47 -9.59 1.44
CA PRO A 33 -15.15 -8.17 1.55
C PRO A 33 -13.76 -7.81 0.99
N GLY A 34 -12.77 -8.70 1.10
CA GLY A 34 -11.43 -8.45 0.56
C GLY A 34 -11.41 -8.38 -0.97
N VAL A 35 -11.98 -9.41 -1.61
CA VAL A 35 -12.09 -9.46 -3.08
C VAL A 35 -12.97 -8.32 -3.60
N ALA A 36 -14.10 -8.04 -2.94
CA ALA A 36 -14.98 -6.94 -3.33
C ALA A 36 -14.27 -5.58 -3.21
N THR A 37 -13.46 -5.39 -2.17
CA THR A 37 -12.68 -4.15 -1.99
C THR A 37 -11.62 -4.00 -3.07
N ALA A 38 -10.88 -5.07 -3.40
CA ALA A 38 -9.89 -5.02 -4.48
C ALA A 38 -10.52 -4.76 -5.85
N ALA A 39 -11.68 -5.37 -6.12
CA ALA A 39 -12.45 -5.11 -7.35
C ALA A 39 -12.95 -3.66 -7.42
N ALA A 40 -13.40 -3.11 -6.29
CA ALA A 40 -13.78 -1.71 -6.20
C ALA A 40 -12.57 -0.78 -6.43
N VAL A 41 -11.41 -1.07 -5.86
CA VAL A 41 -10.17 -0.29 -6.09
C VAL A 41 -9.78 -0.32 -7.56
N LEU A 42 -9.83 -1.49 -8.21
CA LEU A 42 -9.58 -1.60 -9.65
C LEU A 42 -10.58 -0.78 -10.46
N ALA A 43 -11.88 -0.87 -10.16
CA ALA A 43 -12.90 -0.09 -10.84
C ALA A 43 -12.72 1.42 -10.64
N LEU A 44 -12.31 1.85 -9.45
CA LEU A 44 -12.01 3.26 -9.13
C LEU A 44 -10.72 3.75 -9.79
N SER A 45 -9.74 2.87 -10.01
CA SER A 45 -8.46 3.23 -10.62
C SER A 45 -8.61 3.71 -12.06
N VAL A 46 -9.60 3.20 -12.81
CA VAL A 46 -9.83 3.57 -14.22
C VAL A 46 -10.25 5.04 -14.39
N PRO A 47 -11.35 5.54 -13.77
CA PRO A 47 -11.70 6.95 -13.88
C PRO A 47 -10.65 7.86 -13.23
N VAL A 48 -9.92 7.40 -12.21
CA VAL A 48 -8.80 8.15 -11.63
C VAL A 48 -7.65 8.28 -12.63
N ALA A 49 -7.28 7.21 -13.32
CA ALA A 49 -6.24 7.21 -14.36
C ALA A 49 -6.61 8.12 -15.55
N LEU A 50 -7.88 8.10 -15.99
CA LEU A 50 -8.37 8.94 -17.07
C LEU A 50 -8.49 10.41 -16.67
N GLY A 51 -8.94 10.68 -15.44
CA GLY A 51 -9.18 12.03 -14.93
C GLY A 51 -7.95 12.75 -14.40
N ARG A 52 -6.82 12.04 -14.23
CA ARG A 52 -5.53 12.55 -13.75
C ARG A 52 -5.63 13.58 -12.60
N PRO A 53 -6.38 13.30 -11.52
CA PRO A 53 -6.56 14.26 -10.44
C PRO A 53 -5.25 14.50 -9.67
N ALA A 54 -5.13 15.69 -9.11
CA ALA A 54 -4.11 16.02 -8.13
C ALA A 54 -4.76 16.66 -6.89
N THR A 55 -4.22 16.41 -5.72
CA THR A 55 -4.68 16.93 -4.43
C THR A 55 -3.52 17.05 -3.47
N THR A 56 -3.50 18.14 -2.72
CA THR A 56 -2.47 18.40 -1.71
C THR A 56 -3.17 18.79 -0.42
N VAL A 57 -2.76 18.18 0.69
CA VAL A 57 -3.30 18.46 2.02
C VAL A 57 -2.16 18.84 2.99
N PRO A 58 -2.42 19.68 4.00
CA PRO A 58 -1.44 19.97 5.04
C PRO A 58 -1.01 18.69 5.77
N PHE A 59 0.29 18.54 6.04
CA PHE A 59 0.83 17.37 6.74
C PHE A 59 1.87 17.76 7.79
N LEU A 60 3.00 18.34 7.35
CA LEU A 60 4.01 18.93 8.21
C LEU A 60 4.26 20.40 7.80
N PRO A 61 4.79 21.25 8.69
CA PRO A 61 5.14 22.63 8.34
C PRO A 61 6.12 22.66 7.16
N GLY A 62 5.73 23.31 6.06
CA GLY A 62 6.51 23.37 4.82
C GLY A 62 6.53 22.06 4.02
N ALA A 63 5.93 20.98 4.50
CA ALA A 63 6.00 19.63 3.94
C ALA A 63 4.58 19.05 3.76
N PRO A 64 3.87 19.44 2.68
CA PRO A 64 2.51 18.99 2.45
C PRO A 64 2.47 17.53 1.97
N PHE A 65 1.32 16.88 2.17
CA PHE A 65 1.03 15.56 1.64
C PHE A 65 0.33 15.68 0.29
N GLY A 66 1.03 15.38 -0.79
CA GLY A 66 0.56 15.54 -2.15
C GLY A 66 0.34 14.20 -2.84
N LEU A 67 -0.80 14.10 -3.53
CA LEU A 67 -1.10 13.00 -4.45
C LEU A 67 -1.40 13.57 -5.84
N ALA A 68 -0.80 13.02 -6.88
CA ALA A 68 -1.06 13.35 -8.26
C ALA A 68 -1.03 12.09 -9.14
N VAL A 69 -1.82 12.10 -10.20
CA VAL A 69 -1.85 11.02 -11.19
C VAL A 69 -1.27 11.55 -12.50
N ASP A 70 0.02 11.32 -12.69
CA ASP A 70 0.73 11.63 -13.94
C ASP A 70 0.53 10.53 -15.00
N ALA A 71 1.27 10.63 -16.12
CA ALA A 71 1.16 9.64 -17.19
C ALA A 71 1.62 8.24 -16.77
N LEU A 72 2.60 8.14 -15.87
CA LEU A 72 3.11 6.87 -15.36
C LEU A 72 2.12 6.25 -14.37
N ALA A 73 1.67 7.01 -13.38
CA ALA A 73 0.70 6.60 -12.39
C ALA A 73 -0.63 6.17 -13.04
N ALA A 74 -1.05 6.82 -14.14
CA ALA A 74 -2.24 6.44 -14.89
C ALA A 74 -2.18 5.00 -15.46
N VAL A 75 -0.98 4.46 -15.68
CA VAL A 75 -0.79 3.07 -16.14
C VAL A 75 -0.50 2.13 -14.95
N VAL A 76 0.34 2.56 -14.02
CA VAL A 76 0.81 1.73 -12.91
C VAL A 76 -0.30 1.47 -11.88
N LEU A 77 -1.14 2.47 -11.57
CA LEU A 77 -2.18 2.33 -10.54
C LEU A 77 -3.22 1.24 -10.92
N PRO A 78 -3.81 1.23 -12.13
CA PRO A 78 -4.70 0.14 -12.54
C PRO A 78 -4.00 -1.22 -12.62
N ALA A 79 -2.75 -1.26 -13.08
CA ALA A 79 -1.99 -2.51 -13.17
C ALA A 79 -1.77 -3.15 -11.79
N VAL A 80 -1.36 -2.36 -10.80
CA VAL A 80 -1.20 -2.84 -9.41
C VAL A 80 -2.55 -3.27 -8.84
N ALA A 81 -3.62 -2.50 -9.05
CA ALA A 81 -4.95 -2.85 -8.57
C ALA A 81 -5.46 -4.19 -9.17
N ALA A 82 -5.15 -4.45 -10.44
CA ALA A 82 -5.49 -5.70 -11.12
C ALA A 82 -4.72 -6.89 -10.51
N VAL A 83 -3.41 -6.73 -10.29
CA VAL A 83 -2.59 -7.77 -9.63
C VAL A 83 -3.10 -8.03 -8.21
N ALA A 84 -3.40 -7.00 -7.44
CA ALA A 84 -3.96 -7.15 -6.09
C ALA A 84 -5.28 -7.92 -6.09
N LEU A 85 -6.18 -7.64 -7.03
CA LEU A 85 -7.42 -8.40 -7.21
C LEU A 85 -7.13 -9.88 -7.54
N LEU A 86 -6.24 -10.17 -8.49
CA LEU A 86 -5.89 -11.54 -8.87
C LEU A 86 -5.32 -12.33 -7.68
N VAL A 87 -4.42 -11.72 -6.91
CA VAL A 87 -3.86 -12.34 -5.69
C VAL A 87 -4.95 -12.64 -4.67
N LEU A 88 -5.89 -11.72 -4.45
CA LEU A 88 -6.99 -11.90 -3.50
C LEU A 88 -8.03 -12.92 -3.98
N VAL A 89 -8.29 -13.01 -5.28
CA VAL A 89 -9.15 -14.06 -5.87
C VAL A 89 -8.49 -15.42 -5.73
N PHE A 90 -7.21 -15.53 -6.10
CA PHE A 90 -6.44 -16.78 -5.98
C PHE A 90 -6.40 -17.27 -4.54
N SER A 91 -6.05 -16.38 -3.61
CA SER A 91 -5.92 -16.71 -2.20
C SER A 91 -7.27 -17.00 -1.52
N ALA A 92 -8.38 -16.46 -2.02
CA ALA A 92 -9.72 -16.83 -1.55
C ALA A 92 -10.10 -18.29 -1.89
N GLY A 93 -9.52 -18.85 -2.95
CA GLY A 93 -9.68 -20.25 -3.37
C GLY A 93 -8.81 -21.25 -2.61
N ASP A 94 -7.81 -20.79 -1.84
CA ASP A 94 -6.95 -21.67 -1.05
C ASP A 94 -7.71 -22.25 0.16
N THR A 95 -7.81 -23.59 0.20
CA THR A 95 -8.50 -24.36 1.23
C THR A 95 -7.57 -24.98 2.27
N GLY A 96 -6.26 -24.68 2.25
CA GLY A 96 -5.31 -25.22 3.22
C GLY A 96 -5.70 -24.91 4.67
N ALA A 97 -5.76 -25.94 5.53
CA ALA A 97 -6.20 -25.80 6.92
C ALA A 97 -5.42 -24.74 7.74
N PRO A 98 -4.08 -24.61 7.63
CA PRO A 98 -3.33 -23.56 8.32
C PRO A 98 -3.61 -22.16 7.77
N TYR A 99 -3.91 -22.05 6.46
CA TYR A 99 -4.23 -20.79 5.80
C TYR A 99 -5.59 -20.26 6.26
N GLN A 100 -6.59 -21.13 6.42
CA GLN A 100 -7.94 -20.74 6.85
C GLN A 100 -7.97 -19.99 8.20
N ALA A 101 -7.09 -20.36 9.14
CA ALA A 101 -6.99 -19.70 10.44
C ALA A 101 -6.43 -18.26 10.34
N ALA A 102 -5.54 -18.00 9.38
CA ALA A 102 -4.89 -16.71 9.19
C ALA A 102 -5.45 -15.90 8.01
N ARG A 103 -6.45 -16.43 7.30
CA ARG A 103 -6.95 -15.89 6.02
C ARG A 103 -7.44 -14.44 6.11
N ALA A 104 -8.13 -14.09 7.19
CA ALA A 104 -8.61 -12.72 7.40
C ALA A 104 -7.44 -11.73 7.61
N ARG A 105 -6.39 -12.16 8.34
CA ARG A 105 -5.17 -11.37 8.54
C ARG A 105 -4.41 -11.21 7.23
N PHE A 106 -4.22 -12.29 6.46
CA PHE A 106 -3.58 -12.22 5.15
C PHE A 106 -4.32 -11.24 4.22
N THR A 107 -5.64 -11.40 4.10
CA THR A 107 -6.49 -10.52 3.28
C THR A 107 -6.37 -9.07 3.74
N GLY A 108 -6.43 -8.82 5.06
CA GLY A 108 -6.31 -7.48 5.60
C GLY A 108 -4.95 -6.83 5.33
N LEU A 109 -3.87 -7.58 5.52
CA LEU A 109 -2.51 -7.13 5.23
C LEU A 109 -2.28 -6.88 3.73
N MET A 110 -2.85 -7.72 2.84
CA MET A 110 -2.80 -7.50 1.39
C MET A 110 -3.51 -6.20 0.99
N LEU A 111 -4.64 -5.87 1.62
CA LEU A 111 -5.32 -4.60 1.37
C LEU A 111 -4.54 -3.40 1.91
N LEU A 112 -3.93 -3.51 3.09
CA LEU A 112 -3.04 -2.47 3.63
C LEU A 112 -1.83 -2.24 2.72
N PHE A 113 -1.22 -3.32 2.21
CA PHE A 113 -0.14 -3.26 1.24
C PHE A 113 -0.59 -2.58 -0.06
N THR A 114 -1.75 -2.97 -0.59
CA THR A 114 -2.33 -2.36 -1.80
C THR A 114 -2.60 -0.86 -1.61
N ALA A 115 -3.08 -0.45 -0.43
CA ALA A 115 -3.27 0.95 -0.07
C ALA A 115 -1.95 1.72 -0.06
N ALA A 116 -0.90 1.15 0.55
CA ALA A 116 0.42 1.76 0.59
C ALA A 116 1.00 1.93 -0.82
N VAL A 117 0.91 0.91 -1.68
CA VAL A 117 1.36 1.00 -3.08
C VAL A 117 0.57 2.05 -3.85
N ALA A 118 -0.75 2.15 -3.66
CA ALA A 118 -1.56 3.18 -4.30
C ALA A 118 -1.09 4.60 -3.92
N VAL A 119 -0.77 4.85 -2.65
CA VAL A 119 -0.21 6.12 -2.18
C VAL A 119 1.19 6.34 -2.77
N THR A 120 2.06 5.33 -2.80
CA THR A 120 3.40 5.43 -3.39
C THR A 120 3.36 5.79 -4.87
N VAL A 121 2.51 5.12 -5.65
CA VAL A 121 2.37 5.34 -7.10
C VAL A 121 1.83 6.73 -7.42
N THR A 122 1.01 7.28 -6.52
CA THR A 122 0.38 8.59 -6.72
C THR A 122 1.05 9.68 -5.90
N ALA A 123 2.17 9.42 -5.22
CA ALA A 123 2.86 10.43 -4.42
C ALA A 123 3.35 11.57 -5.33
N SER A 124 3.09 12.81 -4.94
CA SER A 124 3.61 14.00 -5.64
C SER A 124 4.61 14.80 -4.81
N THR A 125 4.78 14.45 -3.53
CA THR A 125 5.77 15.07 -2.63
C THR A 125 6.61 14.01 -1.93
N LEU A 126 7.86 14.36 -1.62
CA LEU A 126 8.80 13.51 -0.88
C LEU A 126 8.21 12.99 0.45
N PRO A 127 7.57 13.81 1.31
CA PRO A 127 6.99 13.32 2.55
C PRO A 127 5.91 12.25 2.32
N THR A 128 5.08 12.40 1.29
CA THR A 128 4.08 11.39 0.93
C THR A 128 4.72 10.10 0.46
N LEU A 129 5.75 10.19 -0.40
CA LEU A 129 6.48 9.04 -0.89
C LEU A 129 7.12 8.25 0.26
N LEU A 130 7.87 8.93 1.13
CA LEU A 130 8.57 8.30 2.26
C LEU A 130 7.58 7.68 3.27
N PHE A 131 6.48 8.38 3.58
CA PHE A 131 5.44 7.83 4.44
C PHE A 131 4.86 6.52 3.86
N ALA A 132 4.49 6.53 2.59
CA ALA A 132 3.95 5.34 1.92
C ALA A 132 4.99 4.21 1.86
N TRP A 133 6.27 4.55 1.67
CA TRP A 133 7.40 3.62 1.64
C TRP A 133 7.58 2.87 2.98
N GLU A 134 7.46 3.57 4.10
CA GLU A 134 7.49 2.98 5.45
C GLU A 134 6.30 2.03 5.68
N VAL A 135 5.09 2.47 5.33
CA VAL A 135 3.89 1.63 5.47
C VAL A 135 3.98 0.39 4.58
N MET A 136 4.50 0.51 3.36
CA MET A 136 4.71 -0.60 2.44
C MET A 136 5.73 -1.61 3.01
N GLY A 137 6.84 -1.13 3.56
CA GLY A 137 7.85 -1.98 4.20
C GLY A 137 7.29 -2.74 5.42
N ALA A 138 6.57 -2.06 6.30
CA ALA A 138 5.96 -2.66 7.49
C ALA A 138 4.88 -3.70 7.14
N THR A 139 4.05 -3.43 6.13
CA THR A 139 3.03 -4.37 5.66
C THR A 139 3.64 -5.58 4.94
N SER A 140 4.73 -5.39 4.18
CA SER A 140 5.50 -6.48 3.57
C SER A 140 6.08 -7.43 4.63
N TYR A 141 6.72 -6.89 5.67
CA TYR A 141 7.18 -7.67 6.83
C TYR A 141 6.05 -8.52 7.44
N ALA A 142 4.91 -7.89 7.71
CA ALA A 142 3.76 -8.55 8.31
C ALA A 142 3.14 -9.61 7.40
N LEU A 143 3.19 -9.43 6.07
CA LEU A 143 2.74 -10.40 5.08
C LEU A 143 3.65 -11.63 5.02
N ILE A 144 4.98 -11.46 5.06
CA ILE A 144 5.91 -12.59 5.10
C ILE A 144 5.69 -13.42 6.38
N GLY A 145 5.60 -12.72 7.51
CA GLY A 145 5.35 -13.29 8.84
C GLY A 145 3.87 -13.53 9.16
N PHE A 146 2.97 -13.62 8.18
CA PHE A 146 1.52 -13.66 8.46
C PHE A 146 1.12 -14.88 9.32
N ARG A 147 1.83 -16.00 9.17
CA ARG A 147 1.76 -17.19 10.04
C ARG A 147 2.80 -17.07 11.13
N TRP A 148 2.55 -16.13 12.04
CA TRP A 148 3.47 -15.74 13.11
C TRP A 148 3.88 -16.86 14.08
N GLN A 149 3.12 -17.97 14.12
CA GLN A 149 3.46 -19.16 14.92
C GLN A 149 4.63 -19.97 14.31
N GLU A 150 4.98 -19.71 13.05
CA GLU A 150 6.10 -20.34 12.37
C GLU A 150 7.33 -19.42 12.46
N GLU A 151 8.20 -19.66 13.44
CA GLU A 151 9.35 -18.79 13.76
C GLU A 151 10.25 -18.49 12.54
N HIS A 152 10.48 -19.49 11.69
CA HIS A 152 11.28 -19.33 10.46
C HIS A 152 10.71 -18.25 9.52
N ARG A 153 9.39 -18.05 9.49
CA ARG A 153 8.75 -17.02 8.66
C ARG A 153 8.89 -15.63 9.25
N VAL A 154 8.80 -15.52 10.58
CA VAL A 154 9.03 -14.26 11.29
C VAL A 154 10.48 -13.83 11.11
N GLY A 155 11.42 -14.77 11.25
CA GLY A 155 12.84 -14.55 10.98
C GLY A 155 13.09 -14.10 9.54
N ALA A 156 12.54 -14.80 8.55
CA ALA A 156 12.65 -14.42 7.14
C ALA A 156 12.06 -13.03 6.85
N GLY A 157 10.91 -12.71 7.45
CA GLY A 157 10.32 -11.37 7.37
C GLY A 157 11.26 -10.31 7.94
N LEU A 158 11.86 -10.56 9.10
CA LEU A 158 12.77 -9.62 9.75
C LEU A 158 14.02 -9.39 8.90
N THR A 159 14.59 -10.44 8.30
CA THR A 159 15.67 -10.31 7.34
C THR A 159 15.26 -9.42 6.16
N ALA A 160 14.12 -9.70 5.52
CA ALA A 160 13.64 -8.90 4.40
C ALA A 160 13.42 -7.43 4.77
N PHE A 161 12.83 -7.18 5.95
CA PHE A 161 12.59 -5.82 6.45
C PHE A 161 13.91 -5.08 6.69
N LEU A 162 14.86 -5.69 7.40
CA LEU A 162 16.16 -5.08 7.69
C LEU A 162 16.95 -4.80 6.41
N THR A 163 17.00 -5.75 5.48
CA THR A 163 17.66 -5.55 4.19
C THR A 163 17.04 -4.37 3.43
N THR A 164 15.71 -4.26 3.43
CA THR A 164 15.01 -3.15 2.78
C THR A 164 15.33 -1.82 3.49
N ARG A 165 15.23 -1.76 4.82
CA ARG A 165 15.55 -0.55 5.59
C ARG A 165 16.99 -0.09 5.42
N THR A 166 17.95 -1.02 5.33
CA THR A 166 19.34 -0.67 5.04
C THR A 166 19.48 -0.03 3.65
N ALA A 167 18.78 -0.55 2.64
CA ALA A 167 18.76 0.06 1.31
C ALA A 167 18.08 1.44 1.31
N ASP A 168 17.00 1.61 2.09
CA ASP A 168 16.25 2.86 2.17
C ASP A 168 17.05 4.00 2.80
N LEU A 169 18.12 3.72 3.56
CA LEU A 169 19.06 4.75 3.99
C LEU A 169 19.62 5.54 2.80
N GLY A 170 19.84 4.89 1.65
CA GLY A 170 20.23 5.58 0.42
C GLY A 170 19.17 6.58 -0.06
N LEU A 171 17.89 6.18 -0.02
CA LEU A 171 16.76 7.04 -0.37
C LEU A 171 16.67 8.24 0.58
N TYR A 172 16.82 8.02 1.89
CA TYR A 172 16.81 9.08 2.90
C TYR A 172 17.99 10.06 2.75
N LEU A 173 19.18 9.54 2.47
CA LEU A 173 20.36 10.37 2.22
C LEU A 173 20.18 11.22 0.96
N ALA A 174 19.64 10.65 -0.12
CA ALA A 174 19.35 11.39 -1.35
C ALA A 174 18.31 12.50 -1.12
N ALA A 175 17.22 12.19 -0.40
CA ALA A 175 16.20 13.19 -0.05
C ALA A 175 16.79 14.33 0.82
N GLY A 176 17.63 13.99 1.81
CA GLY A 176 18.31 14.98 2.65
C GLY A 176 19.29 15.85 1.87
N ALA A 177 20.06 15.26 0.95
CA ALA A 177 20.99 16.00 0.09
C ALA A 177 20.27 16.96 -0.86
N ALA A 178 19.15 16.53 -1.45
CA ALA A 178 18.34 17.39 -2.32
C ALA A 178 17.79 18.61 -1.56
N LEU A 179 17.28 18.40 -0.35
CA LEU A 179 16.79 19.48 0.51
C LEU A 179 17.91 20.43 0.95
N ALA A 180 19.07 19.89 1.31
CA ALA A 180 20.24 20.71 1.64
C ALA A 180 20.74 21.53 0.44
N GLY A 181 20.54 21.02 -0.79
CA GLY A 181 20.81 21.73 -2.04
C GLY A 181 19.76 22.80 -2.41
N GLY A 182 18.71 22.96 -1.62
CA GLY A 182 17.65 23.96 -1.84
C GLY A 182 16.52 23.51 -2.76
N ALA A 183 16.45 22.22 -3.12
CA ALA A 183 15.28 21.68 -3.81
C ALA A 183 14.05 21.75 -2.90
N GLY A 184 12.88 21.96 -3.48
CA GLY A 184 11.63 21.84 -2.74
C GLY A 184 11.26 20.38 -2.47
N LEU A 185 10.06 20.18 -1.95
CA LEU A 185 9.58 18.86 -1.54
C LEU A 185 8.68 18.20 -2.57
N ALA A 186 8.37 18.88 -3.67
CA ALA A 186 7.61 18.32 -4.78
C ALA A 186 8.52 17.43 -5.64
N LEU A 187 8.00 16.30 -6.13
CA LEU A 187 8.82 15.33 -6.86
C LEU A 187 9.20 15.80 -8.27
N ASP A 188 8.39 16.66 -8.87
CA ASP A 188 8.64 17.29 -10.17
C ASP A 188 9.75 18.34 -10.11
N GLU A 189 10.02 18.92 -8.93
CA GLU A 189 11.15 19.84 -8.70
C GLU A 189 12.50 19.11 -8.53
N LEU A 190 12.48 17.77 -8.40
CA LEU A 190 13.66 16.94 -8.16
C LEU A 190 14.15 16.21 -9.41
N ALA A 191 13.43 16.32 -10.53
CA ALA A 191 13.72 15.67 -11.81
C ALA A 191 14.57 16.56 -12.74
#